data_AF-A0A1F4KIY1-F1
#
_entry.id   AF-A0A1F4KIY1-F1
#
_cell.length_a   1.000
_cell.length_b   1.000
_cell.length_c   1.000
_cell.angle_alpha   90.00
_cell.angle_beta   90.00
_cell.angle_gamma   90.00
#
_symmetry.space_group_name_H-M   'P 1'
#
loop_
_entity.id
_entity.type
_entity.pdbx_description
1 polymer ?
#
loop_
_entity_poly.entity_id
_entity_poly.type
_entity_poly.pdbx_seq_one_letter_code
_entity_poly.pdbx_strand_id
1 'polypeptide(L)'
;MEQDYTGLTPKLEQIIRAFEFTQIELVVYRDRGYAQGRGVGQPEEDRCALACTFLAKAVLDLKTTRALIDRLKADSKLRRLCGFDLRHTLPSESTFSRAFEEFASSELMQRVHARMIKDTLGEQLIGHISRDSTA
;
A
#
# COMPACT_ATOMS: atom_id res chain seq x y z
N MET A 1 -18.24 -0.05 -14.25
CA MET A 1 -18.95 0.54 -13.10
C MET A 1 -18.12 1.72 -12.66
N GLU A 2 -18.58 2.93 -13.00
CA GLU A 2 -17.99 4.18 -12.50
C GLU A 2 -18.14 4.20 -10.98
N GLN A 3 -17.00 4.11 -10.27
CA GLN A 3 -16.98 4.26 -8.84
C GLN A 3 -17.16 5.75 -8.54
N ASP A 4 -18.30 6.09 -7.95
CA ASP A 4 -18.65 7.45 -7.56
C ASP A 4 -17.74 7.91 -6.41
N TYR A 5 -16.62 8.55 -6.74
CA TYR A 5 -15.68 9.17 -5.79
C TYR A 5 -16.15 10.55 -5.29
N THR A 6 -17.46 10.83 -5.36
CA THR A 6 -18.08 12.09 -4.94
C THR A 6 -17.86 12.30 -3.42
N GLY A 7 -16.78 13.02 -3.08
CA GLY A 7 -16.46 13.43 -1.70
C GLY A 7 -15.16 12.90 -1.11
N LEU A 8 -14.23 12.36 -1.90
CA LEU A 8 -12.87 12.14 -1.41
C LEU A 8 -12.06 13.43 -1.44
N THR A 9 -11.25 13.66 -0.40
CA THR A 9 -10.27 14.75 -0.44
C THR A 9 -9.31 14.51 -1.61
N PRO A 10 -8.83 15.55 -2.31
CA PRO A 10 -8.00 15.40 -3.52
C PRO A 10 -6.71 14.59 -3.28
N LYS A 11 -6.29 14.44 -2.03
CA LYS A 11 -5.17 13.58 -1.64
C LYS A 11 -5.53 12.09 -1.63
N LEU A 12 -6.74 11.72 -1.21
CA LEU A 12 -7.17 10.31 -1.23
C LEU A 12 -7.35 9.81 -2.66
N GLU A 13 -7.88 10.64 -3.56
CA GLU A 13 -7.96 10.31 -4.99
C GLU A 13 -6.58 10.06 -5.61
N GLN A 14 -5.58 10.86 -5.24
CA GLN A 14 -4.19 10.63 -5.69
C GLN A 14 -3.64 9.30 -5.20
N ILE A 15 -3.97 8.89 -3.97
CA ILE A 15 -3.54 7.59 -3.43
C ILE A 15 -4.24 6.45 -4.15
N ILE A 16 -5.55 6.57 -4.42
CA ILE A 16 -6.31 5.56 -5.17
C ILE A 16 -5.68 5.38 -6.55
N ARG A 17 -5.46 6.47 -7.29
CA ARG A 17 -4.80 6.43 -8.60
C ARG A 17 -3.40 5.84 -8.51
N ALA A 18 -2.63 6.17 -7.47
CA ALA A 18 -1.32 5.60 -7.26
C ALA A 18 -1.39 4.09 -7.00
N PHE A 19 -2.36 3.61 -6.22
CA PHE A 19 -2.51 2.18 -5.92
C PHE A 19 -2.92 1.39 -7.16
N GLU A 20 -3.89 1.90 -7.93
CA GLU A 20 -4.31 1.32 -9.20
C GLU A 20 -3.15 1.23 -10.19
N PHE A 21 -2.33 2.28 -10.28
CA PHE A 21 -1.23 2.33 -11.23
C PHE A 21 -0.02 1.51 -10.79
N THR A 22 0.26 1.44 -9.47
CA THR A 22 1.45 0.77 -8.93
C THR A 22 1.33 -0.74 -8.89
N GLN A 23 0.11 -1.27 -8.75
CA GLN A 23 -0.10 -2.69 -8.43
C GLN A 23 0.87 -3.18 -7.34
N ILE A 24 1.09 -2.34 -6.31
CA ILE A 24 2.13 -2.56 -5.30
C ILE A 24 1.97 -3.92 -4.61
N GLU A 25 0.73 -4.38 -4.44
CA GLU A 25 0.40 -5.71 -3.92
C GLU A 25 0.98 -6.84 -4.78
N LEU A 26 0.93 -6.74 -6.11
CA LEU A 26 1.49 -7.75 -7.00
C LEU A 26 3.03 -7.79 -6.96
N VAL A 27 3.67 -6.64 -6.72
CA VAL A 27 5.13 -6.57 -6.55
C VAL A 27 5.53 -7.23 -5.23
N VAL A 28 4.78 -6.96 -4.15
CA VAL A 28 5.02 -7.57 -2.84
C VAL A 28 4.74 -9.07 -2.87
N TYR A 29 3.64 -9.50 -3.49
CA TYR A 29 3.24 -10.92 -3.57
C TYR A 29 4.21 -11.77 -4.40
N ARG A 30 4.73 -11.24 -5.51
CA ARG A 30 5.70 -11.99 -6.35
C ARG A 30 7.12 -11.97 -5.82
N ASP A 31 7.44 -11.03 -4.93
CA ASP A 31 8.78 -10.92 -4.38
C ASP A 31 8.98 -11.97 -3.28
N ARG A 32 9.63 -13.07 -3.65
CA ARG A 32 9.99 -14.17 -2.74
C ARG A 32 10.88 -13.69 -1.59
N GLY A 33 11.55 -12.55 -1.71
CA GLY A 33 12.36 -11.96 -0.64
C GLY A 33 11.54 -11.57 0.58
N TYR A 34 10.29 -11.11 0.37
CA TYR A 34 9.38 -10.79 1.49
C TYR A 34 8.66 -12.02 2.04
N ALA A 35 8.33 -13.00 1.19
CA ALA A 35 7.67 -14.24 1.62
C ALA A 35 8.60 -15.22 2.38
N GLN A 36 9.90 -15.19 2.08
CA GLN A 36 10.89 -16.17 2.59
C GLN A 36 11.67 -15.65 3.82
N GLY A 37 11.52 -14.36 4.14
CA GLY A 37 12.39 -13.68 5.09
C GLY A 37 12.08 -13.87 6.57
N ARG A 38 10.82 -13.99 7.04
CA ARG A 38 10.54 -13.89 8.48
C ARG A 38 9.27 -14.57 8.98
N GLY A 39 9.43 -15.23 10.14
CA GLY A 39 8.45 -15.47 11.21
C GLY A 39 7.13 -16.12 10.79
N VAL A 40 6.98 -17.42 11.07
CA VAL A 40 5.67 -18.11 11.05
C VAL A 40 4.65 -17.26 11.83
N GLY A 41 3.70 -16.63 11.13
CA GLY A 41 2.57 -15.92 11.75
C GLY A 41 2.29 -14.48 11.30
N GLN A 42 3.13 -13.82 10.49
CA GLN A 42 2.75 -12.52 9.90
C GLN A 42 2.07 -12.76 8.54
N PRO A 43 0.74 -12.56 8.42
CA PRO A 43 0.04 -12.85 7.18
C PRO A 43 0.54 -11.93 6.05
N GLU A 44 0.62 -12.47 4.85
CA GLU A 44 1.04 -11.74 3.64
C GLU A 44 0.24 -10.44 3.44
N GLU A 45 -1.03 -10.44 3.85
CA GLU A 45 -1.93 -9.28 3.84
C GLU A 45 -1.42 -8.11 4.69
N ASP A 46 -0.77 -8.35 5.84
CA ASP A 46 -0.21 -7.29 6.68
C ASP A 46 0.97 -6.61 5.98
N ARG A 47 1.73 -7.34 5.15
CA ARG A 47 2.85 -6.78 4.40
C ARG A 47 2.42 -5.96 3.21
N CYS A 48 1.43 -6.43 2.46
CA CYS A 48 0.76 -5.61 1.46
C CYS A 48 0.25 -4.32 2.09
N ALA A 49 -0.37 -4.40 3.27
CA ALA A 49 -0.87 -3.21 3.94
C ALA A 49 0.25 -2.22 4.35
N LEU A 50 1.38 -2.73 4.84
CA LEU A 50 2.57 -1.92 5.14
C LEU A 50 3.16 -1.29 3.88
N ALA A 51 3.20 -2.01 2.75
CA ALA A 51 3.72 -1.49 1.48
C ALA A 51 2.79 -0.42 0.87
N CYS A 52 1.48 -0.66 0.85
CA CYS A 52 0.47 0.32 0.47
C CYS A 52 0.60 1.59 1.33
N THR A 53 0.80 1.41 2.64
CA THR A 53 0.99 2.52 3.56
C THR A 53 2.29 3.28 3.33
N PHE A 54 3.37 2.59 2.93
CA PHE A 54 4.63 3.21 2.54
C PHE A 54 4.46 4.09 1.29
N LEU A 55 3.73 3.60 0.29
CA LEU A 55 3.37 4.37 -0.90
C LEU A 55 2.47 5.57 -0.55
N ALA A 56 1.45 5.37 0.29
CA ALA A 56 0.57 6.45 0.74
C ALA A 56 1.36 7.53 1.49
N LYS A 57 2.36 7.15 2.31
CA LYS A 57 3.27 8.09 2.97
C LYS A 57 3.99 8.99 1.96
N ALA A 58 4.48 8.41 0.85
CA ALA A 58 5.16 9.15 -0.21
C ALA A 58 4.20 10.11 -0.95
N VAL A 59 2.99 9.65 -1.30
CA VAL A 59 1.97 10.47 -1.97
C VAL A 59 1.48 11.63 -1.09
N LEU A 60 1.37 11.40 0.23
CA LEU A 60 0.92 12.42 1.18
C LEU A 60 2.03 13.41 1.59
N ASP A 61 3.28 13.20 1.14
CA ASP A 61 4.50 13.91 1.56
C ASP A 61 4.70 13.93 3.09
N LEU A 62 4.38 12.83 3.77
CA LEU A 62 4.55 12.74 5.22
C LEU A 62 6.00 12.44 5.59
N LYS A 63 6.62 13.30 6.40
CA LYS A 63 8.03 13.15 6.79
C LYS A 63 8.26 12.06 7.84
N THR A 64 7.31 11.87 8.77
CA THR A 64 7.47 10.95 9.90
C THR A 64 6.49 9.78 9.84
N THR A 65 6.93 8.62 10.34
CA THR A 65 6.08 7.43 10.52
C THR A 65 4.95 7.71 11.51
N ARG A 66 5.22 8.51 12.54
CA ARG A 66 4.20 8.93 13.51
C ARG A 66 3.04 9.69 12.87
N ALA A 67 3.34 10.65 11.99
CA ALA A 67 2.30 11.42 11.29
C ALA A 67 1.42 10.53 10.40
N LEU A 68 2.00 9.50 9.80
CA LEU A 68 1.27 8.51 9.01
C LEU A 68 0.35 7.67 9.88
N ILE A 69 0.83 7.17 11.02
CA ILE A 69 0.01 6.38 11.96
C ILE A 69 -1.14 7.23 12.50
N ASP A 70 -0.89 8.49 12.85
CA ASP A 70 -1.93 9.40 13.30
C ASP A 70 -3.00 9.63 12.22
N ARG A 71 -2.56 9.81 10.96
CA ARG A 71 -3.46 9.94 9.82
C ARG A 71 -4.29 8.69 9.57
N LEU A 72 -3.71 7.50 9.71
CA LEU A 72 -4.44 6.22 9.59
C LEU A 72 -5.45 6.01 10.72
N LYS A 73 -5.20 6.57 11.91
CA LYS A 73 -6.17 6.55 13.01
C LYS A 73 -7.30 7.55 12.78
N ALA A 74 -7.00 8.72 12.23
CA ALA A 74 -7.97 9.78 11.98
C ALA A 74 -8.84 9.50 10.73
N ASP A 75 -8.31 8.80 9.73
CA ASP A 75 -8.95 8.60 8.43
C ASP A 75 -9.19 7.10 8.16
N SER A 76 -10.37 6.63 8.53
CA SER A 76 -10.78 5.23 8.33
C SER A 76 -10.82 4.83 6.84
N LYS A 77 -11.00 5.79 5.93
CA LYS A 77 -10.97 5.52 4.48
C LYS A 77 -9.55 5.24 4.03
N LEU A 78 -8.59 6.08 4.41
CA LEU A 78 -7.17 5.84 4.16
C LEU A 78 -6.71 4.51 4.74
N ARG A 79 -7.14 4.20 5.97
CA ARG A 79 -6.81 2.95 6.64
C ARG A 79 -7.30 1.72 5.88
N ARG A 80 -8.55 1.74 5.43
CA ARG A 80 -9.14 0.66 4.62
C ARG A 80 -8.48 0.58 3.24
N LEU A 81 -8.16 1.71 2.63
CA LEU A 81 -7.46 1.78 1.34
C LEU A 81 -6.06 1.15 1.42
N CYS A 82 -5.32 1.44 2.48
CA CYS A 82 -4.07 0.79 2.80
C CYS A 82 -4.21 -0.69 3.16
N GLY A 83 -5.43 -1.23 3.25
CA GLY A 83 -5.68 -2.65 3.49
C GLY A 83 -5.70 -3.08 4.96
N PHE A 84 -5.62 -2.16 5.91
CA PHE A 84 -5.77 -2.48 7.32
C PHE A 84 -7.23 -2.70 7.70
N ASP A 85 -7.50 -3.77 8.43
CA ASP A 85 -8.81 -4.01 9.03
C ASP A 85 -9.10 -2.96 10.12
N LEU A 86 -10.33 -2.42 10.12
CA LEU A 86 -10.75 -1.37 11.06
C LEU A 86 -11.01 -1.88 12.48
N ARG A 87 -11.28 -3.19 12.64
CA ARG A 87 -11.58 -3.85 13.92
C ARG A 87 -10.30 -4.16 14.71
N HIS A 88 -9.18 -4.32 14.02
CA HIS A 88 -7.89 -4.60 14.65
C HIS A 88 -7.17 -3.32 15.10
N THR A 89 -6.10 -3.44 15.89
CA THR A 89 -5.24 -2.29 16.20
C THR A 89 -4.15 -2.17 15.13
N LEU A 90 -3.80 -0.95 14.72
CA LEU A 90 -2.69 -0.74 13.80
C LEU A 90 -1.37 -1.28 14.39
N PRO A 91 -0.44 -1.74 13.54
CA PRO A 91 0.90 -2.11 13.99
C PRO A 91 1.59 -0.99 14.76
N SER A 92 2.54 -1.36 15.63
CA SER A 92 3.34 -0.39 16.38
C SER A 92 4.26 0.41 15.45
N GLU A 93 4.66 1.60 15.86
CA GLU A 93 5.58 2.45 15.08
C GLU A 93 6.89 1.73 14.72
N SER A 94 7.43 0.93 15.65
CA SER A 94 8.61 0.10 15.42
C SER A 94 8.41 -0.93 14.30
N THR A 95 7.19 -1.45 14.12
CA THR A 95 6.85 -2.37 13.03
C THR A 95 6.85 -1.65 11.70
N PHE A 96 6.23 -0.47 11.63
CA PHE A 96 6.24 0.38 10.44
C PHE A 96 7.67 0.79 10.05
N SER A 97 8.47 1.27 10.99
CA SER A 97 9.84 1.71 10.70
C SER A 97 10.70 0.57 10.15
N ARG A 98 10.72 -0.60 10.81
CA ARG A 98 11.44 -1.78 10.30
C ARG A 98 10.99 -2.16 8.89
N ALA A 99 9.68 -2.17 8.68
CA ALA A 99 9.10 -2.50 7.37
C ALA A 99 9.54 -1.52 6.29
N PHE A 100 9.54 -0.22 6.59
CA PHE A 100 9.92 0.84 5.65
C PHE A 100 11.42 0.84 5.36
N GLU A 101 12.26 0.53 6.35
CA GLU A 101 13.70 0.33 6.14
C GLU A 101 13.96 -0.83 5.18
N GLU A 102 13.27 -1.96 5.35
CA GLU A 102 13.39 -3.10 4.43
C GLU A 102 12.92 -2.75 3.01
N PHE A 103 11.79 -2.06 2.88
CA PHE A 103 11.28 -1.61 1.58
C PHE A 103 12.22 -0.61 0.90
N ALA A 104 12.83 0.30 1.67
CA ALA A 104 13.80 1.26 1.16
C ALA A 104 15.10 0.58 0.75
N SER A 105 15.64 -0.31 1.58
CA SER A 105 16.85 -1.09 1.29
C SER A 105 16.68 -1.98 0.07
N SER A 106 15.46 -2.45 -0.15
CA SER A 106 15.15 -3.27 -1.32
C SER A 106 14.63 -2.41 -2.48
N GLU A 107 14.68 -1.08 -2.41
CA GLU A 107 14.25 -0.18 -3.49
C GLU A 107 12.83 -0.47 -4.02
N LEU A 108 11.90 -0.86 -3.14
CA LEU A 108 10.55 -1.31 -3.50
C LEU A 108 9.85 -0.33 -4.45
N MET A 109 9.94 0.97 -4.14
CA MET A 109 9.32 2.03 -4.95
C MET A 109 9.94 2.13 -6.35
N GLN A 110 11.25 1.93 -6.48
CA GLN A 110 11.92 1.93 -7.79
C GLN A 110 11.50 0.72 -8.61
N ARG A 111 11.34 -0.45 -7.97
CA ARG A 111 10.89 -1.67 -8.62
C ARG A 111 9.44 -1.60 -9.06
N VAL A 112 8.58 -1.00 -8.22
CA VAL A 112 7.19 -0.66 -8.56
C VAL A 112 7.16 0.27 -9.78
N HIS A 113 7.95 1.35 -9.78
CA HIS A 113 8.02 2.28 -10.91
C HIS A 113 8.54 1.62 -12.19
N ALA A 114 9.62 0.84 -12.11
CA ALA A 114 10.15 0.09 -13.24
C ALA A 114 9.14 -0.92 -13.79
N ARG A 115 8.32 -1.52 -12.92
CA ARG A 115 7.24 -2.42 -13.34
C ARG A 115 6.13 -1.68 -14.07
N MET A 116 5.70 -0.53 -13.56
CA MET A 116 4.72 0.32 -14.25
C MET A 116 5.16 0.67 -15.67
N ILE A 117 6.42 1.08 -15.84
CA ILE A 117 6.94 1.45 -17.16
C ILE A 117 6.85 0.25 -18.11
N LYS A 118 7.26 -0.94 -17.64
CA LYS A 118 7.19 -2.17 -18.44
C LYS A 118 5.76 -2.58 -18.79
N ASP A 119 4.82 -2.41 -17.88
CA ASP A 119 3.41 -2.77 -18.07
C ASP A 119 2.69 -1.78 -19.00
N THR A 120 2.98 -0.48 -18.84
CA THR A 120 2.45 0.60 -19.70
C THR A 120 2.94 0.48 -21.15
N LEU A 121 4.16 -0.02 -21.36
CA LEU A 121 4.74 -0.25 -22.69
C LEU A 121 4.38 -1.64 -23.28
N GLY A 122 3.72 -2.51 -22.50
CA GLY A 122 3.53 -3.93 -22.82
C GLY A 122 2.12 -4.36 -23.21
N GLU A 123 1.20 -3.41 -23.44
CA GLU A 123 -0.23 -3.66 -23.68
C GLU A 123 -0.98 -4.27 -22.48
N GLN A 124 -1.72 -3.40 -21.78
CA GLN A 124 -2.99 -3.70 -21.11
C GLN A 124 -2.99 -4.80 -20.04
N LEU A 125 -2.79 -4.42 -18.77
CA LEU A 125 -3.58 -4.99 -17.67
C LEU A 125 -3.61 -4.07 -16.43
N ILE A 126 -4.25 -2.90 -16.56
CA ILE A 126 -4.70 -2.11 -15.39
C ILE A 126 -5.91 -2.84 -14.79
N GLY A 127 -5.62 -3.98 -14.14
CA GLY A 127 -6.60 -4.77 -13.41
C GLY A 127 -7.06 -3.98 -12.19
N HIS A 128 -8.32 -3.58 -12.22
CA HIS A 128 -9.13 -3.17 -11.08
C HIS A 128 -8.66 -3.90 -9.79
N ILE A 129 -8.00 -3.18 -8.88
CA ILE A 129 -7.96 -3.59 -7.47
C ILE A 129 -9.32 -3.19 -6.88
N SER A 130 -10.40 -3.76 -7.41
CA SER A 130 -11.64 -3.88 -6.68
C SER A 130 -11.40 -4.95 -5.64
N ARG A 131 -10.90 -4.53 -4.47
CA ARG A 131 -10.96 -5.39 -3.28
C ARG A 131 -12.42 -5.46 -2.85
N ASP A 132 -13.11 -6.38 -3.53
CA ASP A 132 -14.47 -6.80 -3.28
C ASP A 132 -14.68 -7.08 -1.79
N SER A 133 -15.85 -6.72 -1.31
CA SER A 133 -16.24 -6.93 0.08
C SER A 133 -16.43 -8.42 0.33
N THR A 134 -15.69 -9.00 1.27
CA THR A 134 -16.00 -10.31 1.85
C THR A 134 -15.37 -10.30 3.24
N ALA A 135 -16.05 -10.41 4.39
CA ALA A 135 -17.42 -10.78 4.73
C ALA A 135 -17.87 -10.07 6.04
#